data_AF-A0A1R4FGC7-F1
#
_entry.id   AF-A0A1R4FGC7-F1
#
_cell.length_a   1.000
_cell.length_b   1.000
_cell.length_c   1.000
_cell.angle_alpha   90.00
_cell.angle_beta   90.00
_cell.angle_gamma   90.00
#
_symmetry.space_group_name_H-M   'P 1'
#
loop_
_entity.id
_entity.type
_entity.pdbx_description
1 polymer ?
#
loop_
_entity_poly.entity_id
_entity_poly.type
_entity_poly.pdbx_seq_one_letter_code
_entity_poly.pdbx_strand_id
1 'polypeptide(L)'
;MCESCFDRFEAALGLAVDLVTHMRSIERAAVPEGPRSPTKPGSQVIIPASWLEADRTWSELHELALWCDPLEFLQVDRRGTRPGGFGSRDTIEHVRGRVALAVDLATHADVTNAHTARLVVRFYRAVQRALHMFPIEEYSRPLPYARCRNCGHLTLERRAPLEYLDAITVLCINPDCQWEWDPFMVEVDLTEYRKQVEAEQAAESEGEAA
;
A
#
# COMPACT_ATOMS: atom_id res chain seq x y z
N MET A 1 18.42 -13.53 -13.87
CA MET A 1 17.83 -12.17 -13.72
C MET A 1 18.93 -11.13 -13.96
N CYS A 2 18.64 -9.90 -14.40
CA CYS A 2 19.69 -8.86 -14.48
C CYS A 2 19.91 -8.19 -13.12
N GLU A 3 21.07 -7.54 -12.94
CA GLU A 3 21.49 -6.86 -11.71
C GLU A 3 20.46 -5.83 -11.23
N SER A 4 20.03 -4.91 -12.11
CA SER A 4 19.01 -3.90 -11.74
C SER A 4 17.68 -4.49 -11.27
N CYS A 5 17.27 -5.66 -11.77
CA CYS A 5 16.07 -6.35 -11.28
C CYS A 5 16.31 -7.01 -9.91
N PHE A 6 17.54 -7.43 -9.63
CA PHE A 6 17.95 -7.97 -8.34
C PHE A 6 17.96 -6.88 -7.27
N ASP A 7 18.56 -5.72 -7.55
CA ASP A 7 18.59 -4.59 -6.60
C ASP A 7 17.17 -4.16 -6.19
N ARG A 8 16.24 -4.12 -7.16
CA ARG A 8 14.83 -3.81 -6.91
C ARG A 8 14.13 -4.85 -6.04
N PHE A 9 14.51 -6.12 -6.21
CA PHE A 9 14.00 -7.20 -5.38
C PHE A 9 14.55 -7.11 -3.96
N GLU A 10 15.85 -6.87 -3.78
CA GLU A 10 16.45 -6.66 -2.45
C GLU A 10 15.81 -5.47 -1.73
N ALA A 11 15.60 -4.36 -2.44
CA ALA A 11 14.87 -3.21 -1.90
C ALA A 11 13.44 -3.58 -1.46
N ALA A 12 12.72 -4.38 -2.26
CA ALA A 12 11.39 -4.85 -1.91
C ALA A 12 11.38 -5.81 -0.71
N LEU A 13 12.39 -6.68 -0.56
CA LEU A 13 12.58 -7.51 0.63
C LEU A 13 12.81 -6.65 1.88
N GLY A 14 13.65 -5.61 1.78
CA GLY A 14 13.94 -4.69 2.88
C GLY A 14 12.70 -3.98 3.43
N LEU A 15 11.66 -3.79 2.61
CA LEU A 15 10.40 -3.15 3.00
C LEU A 15 9.33 -4.14 3.47
N ALA A 16 9.49 -5.44 3.22
CA ALA A 16 8.40 -6.40 3.33
C ALA A 16 7.84 -6.53 4.75
N VAL A 17 8.74 -6.53 5.76
CA VAL A 17 8.37 -6.65 7.18
C VAL A 17 7.48 -5.49 7.61
N ASP A 18 7.92 -4.26 7.34
CA ASP A 18 7.19 -3.07 7.74
C ASP A 18 5.90 -2.89 6.93
N LEU A 19 5.91 -3.22 5.63
CA LEU A 19 4.74 -3.15 4.75
C LEU A 19 3.60 -4.07 5.21
N VAL A 20 3.91 -5.35 5.41
CA VAL A 20 2.92 -6.35 5.82
C VAL A 20 2.41 -6.04 7.22
N THR A 21 3.31 -5.64 8.13
CA THR A 21 2.95 -5.23 9.49
C THR A 21 2.03 -4.01 9.49
N HIS A 22 2.38 -2.97 8.71
CA HIS A 22 1.58 -1.77 8.56
C HIS A 22 0.17 -2.11 8.07
N MET A 23 0.04 -2.84 6.95
CA MET A 23 -1.26 -3.24 6.42
C MET A 23 -2.11 -4.04 7.43
N ARG A 24 -1.47 -4.91 8.23
CA ARG A 24 -2.14 -5.68 9.30
C ARG A 24 -2.53 -4.83 10.50
N SER A 25 -1.83 -3.74 10.78
CA SER A 25 -2.20 -2.81 11.86
C SER A 25 -3.37 -1.87 11.52
N ILE A 26 -3.75 -1.75 10.24
CA ILE A 26 -4.91 -0.96 9.82
C ILE A 26 -6.19 -1.71 10.19
N GLU A 27 -6.70 -1.48 11.40
CA GLU A 27 -7.94 -2.08 11.91
C GLU A 27 -9.21 -1.42 11.31
N ARG A 28 -9.08 -0.20 10.77
CA ARG A 28 -10.16 0.54 10.10
C ARG A 28 -9.63 1.13 8.79
N ALA A 29 -9.83 0.42 7.68
CA ALA A 29 -9.71 1.04 6.36
C ALA A 29 -10.95 1.89 6.07
N ALA A 30 -10.80 2.94 5.26
CA ALA A 30 -11.92 3.74 4.76
C ALA A 30 -12.98 2.81 4.17
N VAL A 31 -14.20 2.89 4.70
CA VAL A 31 -15.33 2.12 4.18
C VAL A 31 -15.57 2.59 2.75
N PRO A 32 -15.62 1.69 1.75
CA PRO A 32 -16.00 2.08 0.40
C PRO A 32 -17.39 2.73 0.44
N GLU A 33 -17.51 3.96 -0.04
CA GLU A 33 -18.80 4.62 -0.19
C GLU A 33 -19.61 3.85 -1.24
N GLY A 34 -20.67 3.18 -0.80
CA GLY A 34 -21.54 2.39 -1.67
C GLY A 34 -22.80 1.92 -0.94
N PRO A 35 -23.93 1.72 -1.65
CA PRO A 35 -25.19 1.33 -1.05
C PRO A 35 -25.07 -0.09 -0.46
N ARG A 36 -25.06 -0.19 0.86
CA ARG A 36 -25.16 -1.46 1.59
C ARG A 36 -26.63 -1.90 1.59
N SER A 37 -27.02 -2.77 0.66
CA SER A 37 -28.25 -3.55 0.78
C SER A 37 -27.94 -4.88 1.49
N PRO A 38 -28.35 -5.07 2.76
CA PRO A 38 -28.05 -6.30 3.48
C PRO A 38 -29.05 -7.39 3.06
N THR A 39 -28.64 -8.29 2.17
CA THR A 39 -29.36 -9.54 1.91
C THR A 39 -28.79 -10.66 2.80
N LYS A 40 -29.40 -10.78 4.00
CA LYS A 40 -29.32 -11.85 5.04
C LYS A 40 -28.42 -11.59 6.27
N PRO A 41 -28.92 -11.91 7.48
CA PRO A 41 -28.17 -11.80 8.73
C PRO A 41 -27.30 -13.04 8.94
N GLY A 42 -26.07 -13.00 8.45
CA GLY A 42 -24.98 -13.90 8.88
C GLY A 42 -23.91 -13.09 9.61
N SER A 43 -23.09 -13.73 10.45
CA SER A 43 -21.93 -13.09 11.07
C SER A 43 -20.84 -12.87 10.01
N GLN A 44 -20.98 -11.87 9.16
CA GLN A 44 -19.93 -11.48 8.24
C GLN A 44 -18.89 -10.67 9.01
N VAL A 45 -17.74 -11.30 9.28
CA VAL A 45 -16.56 -10.57 9.76
C VAL A 45 -16.09 -9.71 8.59
N ILE A 46 -16.23 -8.39 8.72
CA ILE A 46 -15.72 -7.44 7.74
C ILE A 46 -14.19 -7.47 7.84
N ILE A 47 -13.52 -8.00 6.82
CA ILE A 47 -12.06 -8.02 6.73
C ILE A 47 -11.61 -6.75 6.01
N PRO A 48 -10.71 -5.93 6.57
CA PRO A 48 -10.16 -4.76 5.90
C PRO A 48 -9.46 -5.11 4.59
N ALA A 49 -9.57 -4.24 3.58
CA ALA A 49 -8.88 -4.44 2.30
C ALA A 49 -7.35 -4.51 2.46
N SER A 50 -6.79 -3.76 3.43
CA SER A 50 -5.39 -3.82 3.80
C SER A 50 -4.97 -5.20 4.29
N TRP A 51 -5.82 -5.88 5.07
CA TRP A 51 -5.55 -7.24 5.55
C TRP A 51 -5.50 -8.25 4.40
N LEU A 52 -6.42 -8.12 3.44
CA LEU A 52 -6.43 -8.97 2.24
C LEU A 52 -5.17 -8.78 1.39
N GLU A 53 -4.73 -7.53 1.22
CA GLU A 53 -3.49 -7.27 0.46
C GLU A 53 -2.24 -7.71 1.23
N ALA A 54 -2.25 -7.63 2.57
CA ALA A 54 -1.20 -8.21 3.42
C ALA A 54 -1.10 -9.73 3.23
N ASP A 55 -2.23 -10.43 3.26
CA ASP A 55 -2.29 -11.88 3.06
C ASP A 55 -1.80 -12.28 1.65
N ARG A 56 -2.17 -11.49 0.63
CA ARG A 56 -1.68 -11.68 -0.75
C ARG A 56 -0.17 -11.47 -0.85
N THR A 57 0.35 -10.38 -0.28
CA THR A 57 1.79 -10.07 -0.29
C THR A 57 2.57 -11.14 0.45
N TRP A 58 2.06 -11.58 1.60
CA TRP A 58 2.59 -12.71 2.35
C TRP A 58 2.59 -14.01 1.55
N SER A 59 1.51 -14.33 0.84
CA SER A 59 1.42 -15.59 0.06
C SER A 59 2.53 -15.67 -0.99
N GLU A 60 2.81 -14.57 -1.68
CA GLU A 60 3.87 -14.50 -2.70
C GLU A 60 5.28 -14.59 -2.07
N LEU A 61 5.50 -13.94 -0.92
CA LEU A 61 6.75 -14.05 -0.17
C LEU A 61 6.95 -15.47 0.39
N HIS A 62 5.91 -16.06 0.95
CA HIS A 62 5.94 -17.39 1.53
C HIS A 62 6.24 -18.46 0.48
N GLU A 63 5.64 -18.37 -0.71
CA GLU A 63 5.94 -19.28 -1.83
C GLU A 63 7.42 -19.21 -2.24
N LEU A 64 7.97 -17.99 -2.36
CA LEU A 64 9.39 -17.77 -2.62
C LEU A 64 10.27 -18.33 -1.50
N ALA A 65 9.97 -17.99 -0.25
CA ALA A 65 10.79 -18.36 0.89
C ALA A 65 10.77 -19.88 1.14
N LEU A 66 9.62 -20.55 0.92
CA LEU A 66 9.51 -22.01 1.00
C LEU A 66 10.39 -22.70 -0.05
N TRP A 67 10.48 -22.13 -1.26
CA TRP A 67 11.39 -22.65 -2.29
C TRP A 67 12.87 -22.50 -1.91
N CYS A 68 13.19 -21.52 -1.07
CA CYS A 68 14.54 -21.25 -0.57
C CYS A 68 14.84 -21.91 0.79
N ASP A 69 13.92 -22.71 1.33
CA ASP A 69 13.99 -23.28 2.68
C ASP A 69 14.25 -24.79 2.67
N PRO A 70 15.50 -25.24 2.51
CA PRO A 70 15.84 -26.66 2.47
C PRO A 70 15.65 -27.37 3.82
N LEU A 71 15.46 -26.62 4.91
CA LEU A 71 15.36 -27.12 6.28
C LEU A 71 13.93 -27.01 6.85
N GLU A 72 12.99 -26.56 6.04
CA GLU A 72 11.57 -26.45 6.37
C GLU A 72 11.28 -25.60 7.64
N PHE A 73 12.12 -24.59 7.91
CA PHE A 73 11.90 -23.63 9.00
C PHE A 73 10.54 -22.92 8.91
N LEU A 74 10.02 -22.70 7.69
CA LEU A 74 8.71 -22.12 7.47
C LEU A 74 7.56 -23.08 7.78
N GLN A 75 7.79 -24.40 7.79
CA GLN A 75 6.73 -25.41 8.01
C GLN A 75 6.27 -25.54 9.46
N VAL A 76 6.72 -24.68 10.36
CA VAL A 76 6.43 -24.79 11.79
C VAL A 76 5.47 -23.69 12.24
N ASP A 77 4.16 -23.99 12.32
CA ASP A 77 3.36 -23.94 13.56
C ASP A 77 1.90 -24.40 13.33
N ARG A 78 1.26 -25.04 14.31
CA ARG A 78 -0.17 -25.44 14.28
C ARG A 78 -1.12 -24.27 14.57
N ARG A 79 -0.60 -23.08 14.87
CA ARG A 79 -1.38 -21.90 15.26
C ARG A 79 -1.02 -20.70 14.37
N GLY A 80 -2.04 -20.16 13.71
CA GLY A 80 -2.03 -18.78 13.22
C GLY A 80 -1.80 -18.61 11.73
N THR A 81 -0.55 -18.71 11.29
CA THR A 81 -0.16 -18.27 9.94
C THR A 81 -0.15 -19.42 8.94
N ARG A 82 -0.83 -19.24 7.81
CA ARG A 82 -0.94 -20.22 6.73
C ARG A 82 -0.30 -19.67 5.46
N PRO A 83 0.00 -20.52 4.45
CA PRO A 83 0.46 -20.05 3.15
C PRO A 83 -0.47 -19.01 2.51
N GLY A 84 -1.78 -19.08 2.80
CA GLY A 84 -2.79 -18.16 2.27
C GLY A 84 -3.08 -16.92 3.12
N GLY A 85 -2.35 -16.66 4.21
CA GLY A 85 -2.57 -15.47 5.03
C GLY A 85 -2.38 -15.66 6.54
N PHE A 86 -2.61 -14.57 7.27
CA PHE A 86 -2.51 -14.52 8.73
C PHE A 86 -3.85 -14.85 9.40
N GLY A 87 -3.78 -15.48 10.56
CA GLY A 87 -4.96 -15.73 11.38
C GLY A 87 -5.53 -14.43 11.94
N SER A 88 -6.85 -14.36 12.15
CA SER A 88 -7.49 -13.20 12.78
C SER A 88 -7.05 -12.96 14.24
N ARG A 89 -6.38 -13.94 14.85
CA ARG A 89 -5.83 -13.86 16.21
C ARG A 89 -4.29 -13.71 16.22
N ASP A 90 -3.66 -13.59 15.05
CA ASP A 90 -2.22 -13.39 14.97
C ASP A 90 -1.89 -11.98 15.47
N THR A 91 -1.03 -11.88 16.48
CA THR A 91 -0.56 -10.58 16.96
C THR A 91 0.39 -9.96 15.95
N ILE A 92 0.56 -8.64 16.03
CA ILE A 92 1.47 -7.91 15.14
C ILE A 92 2.92 -8.41 15.28
N GLU A 93 3.36 -8.76 16.49
CA GLU A 93 4.70 -9.30 16.75
C GLU A 93 4.87 -10.67 16.10
N HIS A 94 3.83 -11.51 16.12
CA HIS A 94 3.82 -12.81 15.44
C HIS A 94 3.91 -12.64 13.92
N VAL A 95 3.08 -11.76 13.35
CA VAL A 95 3.14 -11.40 11.92
C VAL A 95 4.55 -10.94 11.55
N ARG A 96 5.10 -9.98 12.29
CA ARG A 96 6.44 -9.43 12.06
C ARG A 96 7.50 -10.52 12.08
N GLY A 97 7.50 -11.38 13.10
CA GLY A 97 8.46 -12.49 13.22
C GLY A 97 8.38 -13.48 12.07
N ARG A 98 7.17 -13.82 11.61
CA ARG A 98 6.97 -14.74 10.47
C ARG A 98 7.42 -14.13 9.14
N VAL A 99 7.13 -12.85 8.92
CA VAL A 99 7.58 -12.15 7.71
C VAL A 99 9.09 -12.01 7.71
N ALA A 100 9.70 -11.65 8.85
CA ALA A 100 11.15 -11.56 8.98
C ALA A 100 11.86 -12.89 8.66
N LEU A 101 11.36 -14.00 9.20
CA LEU A 101 11.89 -15.33 8.86
C LEU A 101 11.80 -15.63 7.35
N ALA A 102 10.67 -15.30 6.71
CA ALA A 102 10.51 -15.51 5.28
C ALA A 102 11.45 -14.62 4.45
N VAL A 103 11.68 -13.38 4.87
CA VAL A 103 12.65 -12.46 4.24
C VAL A 103 14.07 -13.00 4.34
N ASP A 104 14.49 -13.47 5.52
CA ASP A 104 15.83 -14.03 5.73
C ASP A 104 16.08 -15.23 4.79
N LEU A 105 15.09 -16.12 4.66
CA LEU A 105 15.16 -17.26 3.74
C LEU A 105 15.19 -16.80 2.26
N ALA A 106 14.34 -15.85 1.89
CA ALA A 106 14.26 -15.33 0.52
C ALA A 106 15.52 -14.54 0.09
N THR A 107 16.29 -14.01 1.05
CA THR A 107 17.56 -13.32 0.78
C THR A 107 18.60 -14.26 0.15
N HIS A 108 18.47 -15.57 0.37
CA HIS A 108 19.33 -16.60 -0.21
C HIS A 108 18.81 -17.18 -1.54
N ALA A 109 17.85 -16.52 -2.19
CA ALA A 109 17.27 -17.00 -3.43
C ALA A 109 18.29 -17.07 -4.59
N ASP A 110 18.42 -18.25 -5.20
CA ASP A 110 19.19 -18.42 -6.44
C ASP A 110 18.41 -17.88 -7.65
N VAL A 111 18.68 -16.63 -8.02
CA VAL A 111 18.03 -15.95 -9.15
C VAL A 111 18.56 -16.33 -10.53
N THR A 112 19.54 -17.25 -10.59
CA THR A 112 19.94 -17.90 -11.85
C THR A 112 18.93 -18.97 -12.28
N ASN A 113 18.25 -19.58 -11.31
CA ASN A 113 17.15 -20.50 -11.56
C ASN A 113 15.93 -19.75 -12.12
N ALA A 114 15.42 -20.20 -13.27
CA ALA A 114 14.29 -19.57 -13.95
C ALA A 114 12.99 -19.60 -13.14
N HIS A 115 12.78 -20.63 -12.31
CA HIS A 115 11.60 -20.73 -11.44
C HIS A 115 11.69 -19.72 -10.30
N THR A 116 12.82 -19.69 -9.58
CA THR A 116 13.07 -18.72 -8.51
C THR A 116 12.96 -17.29 -9.00
N ALA A 117 13.53 -16.98 -10.17
CA ALA A 117 13.40 -15.65 -10.78
C ALA A 117 11.94 -15.24 -11.05
N ARG A 118 11.05 -16.19 -11.39
CA ARG A 118 9.61 -15.89 -11.55
C ARG A 118 8.95 -15.58 -10.20
N LEU A 119 9.26 -16.33 -9.15
CA LEU A 119 8.74 -16.09 -7.80
C LEU A 119 9.18 -14.72 -7.27
N VAL A 120 10.45 -14.37 -7.46
CA VAL A 120 11.00 -13.04 -7.15
C VAL A 120 10.21 -11.93 -7.83
N VAL A 121 9.95 -12.03 -9.14
CA VAL A 121 9.18 -11.01 -9.87
C VAL A 121 7.73 -10.93 -9.40
N ARG A 122 7.10 -12.07 -9.07
CA ARG A 122 5.72 -12.07 -8.54
C ARG A 122 5.63 -11.36 -7.19
N PHE A 123 6.54 -11.69 -6.27
CA PHE A 123 6.65 -11.03 -4.98
C PHE A 123 6.92 -9.52 -5.13
N TYR A 124 7.90 -9.14 -5.95
CA TYR A 124 8.18 -7.72 -6.22
C TYR A 124 6.95 -6.96 -6.73
N ARG A 125 6.19 -7.54 -7.66
CA ARG A 125 4.94 -6.93 -8.16
C ARG A 125 3.86 -6.85 -7.08
N ALA A 126 3.81 -7.79 -6.14
CA ALA A 126 2.90 -7.71 -5.00
C ALA A 126 3.27 -6.55 -4.08
N VAL A 127 4.55 -6.39 -3.76
CA VAL A 127 5.06 -5.25 -2.98
C VAL A 127 4.74 -3.92 -3.67
N GLN A 128 4.94 -3.80 -4.99
CA GLN A 128 4.60 -2.57 -5.73
C GLN A 128 3.11 -2.22 -5.64
N ARG A 129 2.22 -3.21 -5.79
CA ARG A 129 0.77 -3.00 -5.65
C ARG A 129 0.40 -2.60 -4.22
N ALA A 130 0.95 -3.30 -3.24
CA ALA A 130 0.73 -3.01 -1.82
C ALA A 130 1.20 -1.59 -1.47
N LEU A 131 2.40 -1.18 -1.88
CA LEU A 131 2.92 0.17 -1.65
C LEU A 131 2.11 1.26 -2.35
N HIS A 132 1.56 0.98 -3.53
CA HIS A 132 0.65 1.91 -4.20
C HIS A 132 -0.61 2.14 -3.36
N MET A 133 -1.20 1.08 -2.80
CA MET A 133 -2.45 1.17 -2.04
C MET A 133 -2.25 1.60 -0.58
N PHE A 134 -1.16 1.15 0.04
CA PHE A 134 -0.84 1.27 1.47
C PHE A 134 0.65 1.63 1.65
N PRO A 135 1.04 2.89 1.40
CA PRO A 135 2.42 3.32 1.57
C PRO A 135 2.88 3.30 3.03
N ILE A 136 4.09 2.77 3.28
CA ILE A 136 4.69 2.66 4.63
C ILE A 136 5.17 4.03 5.13
N GLU A 137 5.89 4.73 4.26
CA GLU A 137 6.34 6.09 4.49
C GLU A 137 5.32 7.03 3.85
N GLU A 138 4.79 7.95 4.66
CA GLU A 138 4.16 9.15 4.15
C GLU A 138 5.29 10.01 3.53
N TYR A 139 5.72 9.67 2.31
CA TYR A 139 6.62 10.56 1.57
C TYR A 139 5.89 11.86 1.25
N SER A 140 6.66 12.93 1.04
CA SER A 140 6.08 14.10 0.41
C SER A 140 5.51 13.68 -0.93
N ARG A 141 4.21 13.90 -1.13
CA ARG A 141 3.52 13.54 -2.36
C ARG A 141 3.03 14.81 -3.02
N PRO A 142 3.31 15.01 -4.32
CA PRO A 142 2.67 16.09 -5.05
C PRO A 142 1.16 15.89 -5.00
N LEU A 143 0.43 16.98 -4.81
CA LEU A 143 -1.02 17.01 -4.89
C LEU A 143 -1.41 17.41 -6.31
N PRO A 144 -1.67 16.43 -7.21
CA PRO A 144 -2.03 16.75 -8.57
C PRO A 144 -3.35 17.54 -8.58
N TYR A 145 -3.48 18.46 -9.53
CA TYR A 145 -4.68 19.29 -9.75
C TYR A 145 -4.96 20.38 -8.70
N ALA A 146 -4.29 20.38 -7.55
CA ALA A 146 -4.37 21.47 -6.58
C ALA A 146 -3.37 22.60 -6.89
N ARG A 147 -3.87 23.83 -7.08
CA ARG A 147 -3.03 25.02 -7.26
C ARG A 147 -2.80 25.70 -5.92
N CYS A 148 -1.58 26.18 -5.68
CA CYS A 148 -1.29 27.04 -4.54
C CYS A 148 -2.12 28.33 -4.65
N ARG A 149 -2.96 28.66 -3.67
CA ARG A 149 -3.79 29.89 -3.73
C ARG A 149 -2.96 31.19 -3.64
N ASN A 150 -1.72 31.11 -3.16
CA ASN A 150 -0.82 32.26 -3.07
C ASN A 150 -0.11 32.56 -4.41
N CYS A 151 0.46 31.54 -5.07
CA CYS A 151 1.24 31.73 -6.30
C CYS A 151 0.60 31.16 -7.58
N GLY A 152 -0.53 30.45 -7.48
CA GLY A 152 -1.27 29.87 -8.61
C GLY A 152 -0.66 28.63 -9.27
N HIS A 153 0.54 28.21 -8.86
CA HIS A 153 1.27 27.06 -9.45
C HIS A 153 0.81 25.71 -8.89
N LEU A 154 0.92 24.65 -9.70
CA LEU A 154 0.67 23.23 -9.33
C LEU A 154 1.89 22.63 -8.63
N THR A 155 2.31 23.26 -7.54
CA THR A 155 3.53 22.94 -6.80
C THR A 155 3.23 22.63 -5.33
N LEU A 156 2.04 22.11 -5.02
CA LEU A 156 1.70 21.71 -3.66
C LEU A 156 2.16 20.27 -3.41
N GLU A 157 2.85 20.05 -2.29
CA GLU A 157 3.18 18.73 -1.77
C GLU A 157 2.57 18.53 -0.38
N ARG A 158 1.91 17.38 -0.18
CA ARG A 158 1.49 16.91 1.14
C ARG A 158 2.68 16.26 1.82
N ARG A 159 3.10 16.77 2.98
CA ARG A 159 4.17 16.21 3.80
C ARG A 159 3.60 15.48 4.99
N ALA A 160 4.23 14.36 5.33
CA ALA A 160 3.96 13.63 6.54
C ALA A 160 4.19 14.44 7.80
N PRO A 161 3.58 14.04 8.92
CA PRO A 161 4.04 14.43 10.23
C PRO A 161 5.48 13.94 10.44
N LEU A 162 6.31 14.81 11.02
CA LEU A 162 7.70 14.46 11.36
C LEU A 162 7.76 13.57 12.60
N GLU A 163 6.85 13.79 13.55
CA GLU A 163 6.71 12.99 14.77
C GLU A 163 5.32 12.32 14.89
N TYR A 164 5.23 11.30 15.73
CA TYR A 164 3.96 10.61 15.99
C TYR A 164 2.94 11.59 16.61
N LEU A 165 1.76 11.71 15.97
CA LEU A 165 0.66 12.65 16.28
C LEU A 165 0.85 14.10 15.81
N ASP A 166 1.91 14.42 15.07
CA ASP A 166 1.99 15.72 14.41
C ASP A 166 0.89 15.87 13.35
N ALA A 167 0.58 17.13 13.02
CA ALA A 167 -0.33 17.43 11.93
C ALA A 167 0.33 17.14 10.58
N ILE A 168 -0.46 16.61 9.65
CA ILE A 168 -0.12 16.59 8.23
C ILE A 168 -0.05 18.04 7.76
N THR A 169 0.96 18.38 6.96
CA THR A 169 1.12 19.73 6.41
C THR A 169 1.11 19.69 4.89
N VAL A 170 0.65 20.76 4.23
CA VAL A 170 0.73 20.90 2.78
C VAL A 170 1.59 22.11 2.47
N LEU A 171 2.68 21.94 1.73
CA LEU A 171 3.64 23.00 1.44
C LEU A 171 3.75 23.24 -0.07
N CYS A 172 3.79 24.51 -0.46
CA CYS A 172 4.15 24.89 -1.82
C CYS A 172 5.66 24.74 -2.04
N ILE A 173 6.12 23.80 -2.87
CA ILE A 173 7.54 23.58 -3.19
C ILE A 173 8.13 24.61 -4.16
N ASN A 174 7.35 25.58 -4.64
CA ASN A 174 7.89 26.68 -5.41
C ASN A 174 8.84 27.51 -4.50
N PRO A 175 10.13 27.65 -4.85
CA PRO A 175 11.12 28.34 -4.01
C PRO A 175 10.75 29.80 -3.70
N ASP A 176 9.99 30.45 -4.58
CA ASP A 176 9.56 31.85 -4.38
C ASP A 176 8.34 31.97 -3.45
N CYS A 177 7.60 30.88 -3.22
CA CYS A 177 6.34 30.90 -2.46
C CYS A 177 6.46 30.26 -1.08
N GLN A 178 6.88 28.99 -1.00
CA GLN A 178 7.07 28.21 0.24
C GLN A 178 5.93 28.26 1.28
N TRP A 179 4.70 28.61 0.84
CA TRP A 179 3.58 28.81 1.75
C TRP A 179 3.06 27.47 2.27
N GLU A 180 2.77 27.42 3.57
CA GLU A 180 2.17 26.27 4.23
C GLU A 180 0.65 26.43 4.28
N TRP A 181 -0.06 25.38 3.89
CA TRP A 181 -1.51 25.32 3.77
C TRP A 181 -2.09 24.32 4.74
N ASP A 182 -3.24 24.68 5.32
CA ASP A 182 -4.09 23.75 6.05
C ASP A 182 -4.55 22.63 5.09
N PRO A 183 -4.29 21.35 5.39
CA PRO A 183 -4.73 20.23 4.57
C PRO A 183 -6.23 20.25 4.25
N PHE A 184 -7.06 20.69 5.20
CA PHE A 184 -8.51 20.74 5.02
C PHE A 184 -8.94 21.68 3.89
N MET A 185 -8.29 22.85 3.77
CA MET A 185 -8.59 23.78 2.68
C MET A 185 -8.25 23.20 1.32
N VAL A 186 -7.14 22.45 1.23
CA VAL A 186 -6.71 21.82 -0.02
C VAL A 186 -7.64 20.66 -0.40
N GLU A 187 -8.17 19.94 0.58
CA GLU A 187 -9.18 18.89 0.35
C GLU A 187 -10.50 19.47 -0.18
N VAL A 188 -10.92 20.63 0.31
CA VAL A 188 -12.08 21.36 -0.24
C VAL A 188 -11.85 21.73 -1.71
N ASP A 189 -10.68 22.30 -2.04
CA ASP A 189 -10.34 22.67 -3.43
C ASP A 189 -10.36 21.46 -4.37
N LEU A 190 -9.78 20.34 -3.95
CA LEU A 190 -9.79 19.09 -4.71
C LEU A 190 -11.20 18.53 -4.89
N THR A 191 -12.06 18.67 -3.88
CA THR A 191 -13.45 18.22 -3.94
C THR A 191 -14.28 19.06 -4.92
N GLU A 192 -14.10 20.39 -4.90
CA GLU A 192 -14.75 21.29 -5.85
C GLU A 192 -14.29 21.02 -7.29
N TYR A 193 -12.98 20.80 -7.50
CA TYR A 193 -12.44 20.46 -8.81
C TYR A 193 -13.03 19.15 -9.35
N ARG A 194 -13.15 18.11 -8.52
CA ARG A 194 -13.79 16.84 -8.94
C ARG A 194 -15.23 17.05 -9.41
N LYS A 195 -16.02 17.84 -8.67
CA LYS A 195 -17.40 18.17 -9.06
C LYS A 195 -17.47 18.91 -10.39
N GLN A 196 -16.51 19.79 -10.67
CA GLN A 196 -16.45 20.50 -11.96
C GLN A 196 -16.16 19.53 -13.11
N VAL A 197 -15.17 18.66 -12.95
CA VAL A 197 -14.82 17.64 -13.97
C VAL A 197 -15.99 16.68 -14.21
N GLU A 198 -16.68 16.23 -13.15
CA GLU A 198 -17.87 15.38 -13.28
C GLU A 198 -19.01 16.08 -14.03
N ALA A 199 -19.23 17.37 -13.76
CA ALA A 199 -20.25 18.16 -14.45
C ALA A 199 -19.92 18.39 -15.94
N GLU A 200 -18.65 18.64 -16.27
CA GLU A 200 -18.18 18.77 -17.64
C GLU A 200 -18.34 17.45 -18.42
N GLN A 201 -17.91 16.33 -17.82
CA GLN A 201 -18.07 14.99 -18.41
C GLN A 201 -19.54 14.62 -18.64
N ALA A 202 -20.43 14.98 -17.71
CA ALA A 202 -21.86 14.77 -17.88
C ALA A 202 -22.41 15.57 -19.06
N ALA A 203 -22.05 16.86 -19.18
CA ALA A 203 -22.48 17.71 -20.28
C ALA A 203 -21.98 17.23 -21.65
N GLU A 204 -20.74 16.74 -21.73
CA GLU A 204 -20.18 16.14 -22.95
C GLU A 204 -20.95 14.87 -23.36
N SER A 205 -21.27 14.01 -22.39
CA SER A 205 -22.02 12.78 -22.66
C SER A 205 -23.46 13.02 -23.12
N GLU A 206 -24.10 14.10 -22.67
CA GLU A 206 -25.43 14.52 -23.14
C GLU A 206 -25.37 15.14 -24.54
N GLY A 207 -24.28 15.83 -24.86
CA GLY A 207 -24.05 16.43 -26.18
C GLY A 207 -23.77 15.41 -27.29
N GLU A 208 -23.09 14.30 -26.98
CA GLU A 208 -22.85 13.21 -27.95
C GLU A 208 -24.09 12.35 -28.24
N ALA A 209 -25.07 12.36 -27.33
CA ALA A 209 -26.31 11.59 -27.45
C ALA A 209 -27.42 12.31 -28.24
N ALA A 210 -27.24 13.61 -28.54
CA ALA A 210 -28.20 14.47 -29.23
C ALA A 210 -27.89 14.62 -30.73
#